data_AF-A0A935EU64-F1
#
_entry.id   AF-A0A935EU64-F1
#
_cell.length_a   1.000
_cell.length_b   1.000
_cell.length_c   1.000
_cell.angle_alpha   90.00
_cell.angle_beta   90.00
_cell.angle_gamma   90.00
#
_symmetry.space_group_name_H-M   'P 1'
#
loop_
_entity.id
_entity.type
_entity.pdbx_description
1 polymer ?
#
loop_
_entity_poly.entity_id
_entity_poly.type
_entity_poly.pdbx_seq_one_letter_code
_entity_poly.pdbx_strand_id
1 'polypeptide(L)'
;MRRFVLLAVIIAVCATEGTPQTSTNRPDPATLRRSSLIWTQAEREFGFAHWESVYSGRTVPRGAQVRELPTGAPLAALRPGTSGAEALERFIVDEKVAGLIVLHNGVIRLERYRLGYSRRALDLTVSRQVGHQHTGRRSYEGRFHREPR
;
A
#
# COMPACT_ATOMS: atom_id res chain seq x y z
N MET A 1 67.09 -21.91 23.12
CA MET A 1 66.06 -22.02 24.17
C MET A 1 65.46 -20.65 24.40
N ARG A 2 64.12 -20.50 24.30
CA ARG A 2 63.30 -19.47 25.00
C ARG A 2 63.59 -18.00 24.59
N ARG A 3 62.70 -17.16 24.05
CA ARG A 3 61.23 -17.09 24.05
C ARG A 3 60.81 -16.18 22.88
N PHE A 4 59.88 -16.63 22.04
CA PHE A 4 59.12 -15.75 21.14
C PHE A 4 58.10 -14.98 21.97
N VAL A 5 58.20 -13.65 22.04
CA VAL A 5 57.17 -12.78 22.62
C VAL A 5 56.25 -12.37 21.48
N LEU A 6 55.15 -13.10 21.33
CA LEU A 6 54.01 -12.75 20.47
C LEU A 6 53.14 -11.76 21.24
N LEU A 7 53.13 -10.51 20.80
CA LEU A 7 52.22 -9.47 21.27
C LEU A 7 50.88 -9.66 20.55
N ALA A 8 49.93 -10.35 21.19
CA ALA A 8 48.56 -10.47 20.70
C ALA A 8 47.77 -9.20 21.11
N VAL A 9 47.53 -8.30 20.16
CA VAL A 9 46.60 -7.19 20.32
C VAL A 9 45.19 -7.72 20.11
N ILE A 10 44.46 -7.92 21.21
CA ILE A 10 43.03 -8.25 21.20
C ILE A 10 42.26 -6.94 21.02
N ILE A 11 41.72 -6.70 19.83
CA ILE A 11 40.72 -5.65 19.60
C ILE A 11 39.39 -6.18 20.13
N ALA A 12 39.01 -5.72 21.31
CA ALA A 12 37.65 -5.89 21.83
C ALA A 12 36.70 -4.99 21.00
N VAL A 13 36.04 -5.57 20.00
CA VAL A 13 34.89 -4.94 19.35
C VAL A 13 33.73 -5.02 20.34
N CYS A 14 33.41 -3.89 20.97
CA CYS A 14 32.18 -3.73 21.72
C CYS A 14 31.01 -3.93 20.74
N ALA A 15 30.32 -5.07 20.83
CA ALA A 15 29.00 -5.23 20.25
C ALA A 15 28.05 -4.32 21.04
N THR A 16 27.80 -3.11 20.53
CA THR A 16 26.64 -2.33 20.98
C THR A 16 25.41 -3.03 20.43
N GLU A 17 24.78 -3.83 21.28
CA GLU A 17 23.43 -4.33 21.06
C GLU A 17 22.51 -3.12 20.85
N GLY A 18 22.18 -2.85 19.58
CA GLY A 18 21.16 -1.89 19.23
C GLY A 18 19.85 -2.38 19.80
N THR A 19 19.42 -1.78 20.91
CA THR A 19 18.07 -1.99 21.42
C THR A 19 17.08 -1.58 20.32
N PRO A 20 16.14 -2.45 19.93
CA PRO A 20 15.09 -2.04 19.00
C PRO A 20 14.27 -0.94 19.68
N GLN A 21 14.46 0.30 19.22
CA GLN A 21 13.65 1.43 19.64
C GLN A 21 12.22 1.20 19.15
N THR A 22 11.39 0.60 20.01
CA THR A 22 9.94 0.67 19.86
C THR A 22 9.54 2.07 20.29
N SER A 23 9.43 2.99 19.33
CA SER A 23 8.89 4.31 19.59
C SER A 23 7.39 4.20 19.86
N THR A 24 7.01 4.34 21.12
CA THR A 24 5.62 4.39 21.62
C THR A 24 4.86 5.65 21.16
N ASN A 25 5.45 6.52 20.34
CA ASN A 25 4.80 7.74 19.88
C ASN A 25 4.03 7.49 18.58
N ARG A 26 2.85 6.87 18.68
CA ARG A 26 1.89 6.83 17.57
C ARG A 26 1.43 8.27 17.29
N PRO A 27 1.60 8.81 16.08
CA PRO A 27 1.14 10.16 15.76
C PRO A 27 -0.37 10.31 16.02
N ASP A 28 -0.79 11.46 16.55
CA ASP A 28 -2.22 11.79 16.66
C ASP A 28 -2.79 12.11 15.27
N PRO A 29 -3.76 11.35 14.74
CA PRO A 29 -4.37 11.60 13.43
C PRO A 29 -4.94 13.01 13.27
N ALA A 30 -5.37 13.66 14.36
CA ALA A 30 -5.93 15.02 14.30
C ALA A 30 -4.89 16.05 13.83
N THR A 31 -3.60 15.83 14.10
CA THR A 31 -2.49 16.71 13.67
C THR A 31 -2.28 16.71 12.15
N LEU A 32 -2.84 15.71 11.45
CA LEU A 32 -2.70 15.52 10.01
C LEU A 32 -3.85 16.14 9.19
N ARG A 33 -4.83 16.81 9.79
CA ARG A 33 -6.00 17.42 9.10
C ARG A 33 -5.69 18.56 8.12
N ARG A 34 -4.41 18.82 7.86
CA ARG A 34 -3.92 19.73 6.83
C ARG A 34 -3.70 18.99 5.50
N SER A 35 -3.58 19.73 4.40
CA SER A 35 -3.35 19.15 3.06
C SER A 35 -2.28 18.04 3.07
N SER A 36 -2.62 16.87 2.54
CA SER A 36 -1.70 15.73 2.50
C SER A 36 -0.51 15.94 1.57
N LEU A 37 -0.56 16.95 0.71
CA LEU A 37 0.52 17.32 -0.20
C LEU A 37 1.75 17.91 0.53
N ILE A 38 1.56 18.40 1.76
CA ILE A 38 2.64 18.97 2.60
C ILE A 38 3.07 18.03 3.73
N TRP A 39 2.53 16.80 3.77
CA TRP A 39 2.95 15.81 4.75
C TRP A 39 4.37 15.31 4.45
N THR A 40 5.14 15.11 5.50
CA THR A 40 6.41 14.37 5.42
C THR A 40 6.16 12.91 5.03
N GLN A 41 7.21 12.20 4.61
CA GLN A 41 7.08 10.79 4.26
C GLN A 41 6.51 9.93 5.40
N ALA A 42 6.98 10.13 6.63
CA ALA A 42 6.48 9.40 7.81
C ALA A 42 4.99 9.70 8.08
N GLU A 43 4.59 10.96 7.92
CA GLU A 43 3.18 11.37 8.05
C GLU A 43 2.31 10.79 6.93
N ARG A 44 2.83 10.59 5.72
CA ARG A 44 2.11 9.91 4.63
C ARG A 44 1.88 8.43 4.96
N GLU A 45 2.91 7.73 5.38
CA GLU A 45 2.81 6.30 5.75
C GLU A 45 1.80 6.09 6.88
N PHE A 46 1.85 6.93 7.92
CA PHE A 46 0.88 6.89 9.00
C PHE A 46 -0.51 7.38 8.55
N GLY A 47 -0.60 8.58 7.98
CA GLY A 47 -1.86 9.26 7.67
C GLY A 47 -2.72 8.50 6.66
N PHE A 48 -2.13 7.92 5.61
CA PHE A 48 -2.89 7.12 4.64
C PHE A 48 -3.40 5.80 5.22
N ALA A 49 -2.63 5.17 6.12
CA ALA A 49 -3.10 3.98 6.84
C ALA A 49 -4.22 4.29 7.86
N HIS A 50 -4.42 5.56 8.20
CA HIS A 50 -5.39 6.02 9.19
C HIS A 50 -6.35 7.07 8.61
N TRP A 51 -6.63 7.00 7.31
CA TRP A 51 -7.34 8.04 6.58
C TRP A 51 -8.68 8.42 7.22
N GLU A 52 -9.48 7.43 7.62
CA GLU A 52 -10.77 7.62 8.31
C GLU A 52 -10.67 8.26 9.71
N SER A 53 -9.49 8.19 10.34
CA SER A 53 -9.22 8.89 11.61
C SER A 53 -8.76 10.34 11.38
N VAL A 54 -8.07 10.60 10.27
CA VAL A 54 -7.64 11.95 9.89
C VAL A 54 -8.83 12.76 9.37
N TYR A 55 -9.56 12.20 8.40
CA TYR A 55 -10.69 12.82 7.73
C TYR A 55 -11.95 11.98 7.95
N SER A 56 -13.06 12.63 8.30
CA SER A 56 -14.34 11.95 8.44
C SER A 56 -14.83 11.47 7.07
N GLY A 57 -14.88 10.15 6.88
CA GLY A 57 -15.48 9.51 5.72
C GLY A 57 -16.88 9.00 5.99
N ARG A 58 -17.46 8.41 4.94
CA ARG A 58 -18.68 7.61 5.02
C ARG A 58 -18.32 6.20 4.63
N THR A 59 -18.68 5.23 5.46
CA THR A 59 -18.55 3.81 5.10
C THR A 59 -19.42 3.49 3.88
N VAL A 60 -18.81 2.91 2.85
CA VAL A 60 -19.54 2.30 1.74
C VAL A 60 -19.64 0.80 2.06
N PRO A 61 -20.85 0.27 2.31
CA PRO A 61 -20.99 -1.15 2.59
C PRO A 61 -20.57 -1.97 1.37
N ARG A 62 -19.93 -3.11 1.61
CA ARG A 62 -19.64 -4.07 0.54
C ARG A 62 -20.94 -4.54 -0.13
N GLY A 63 -20.86 -4.88 -1.42
CA GLY A 63 -22.01 -5.44 -2.13
C GLY A 63 -22.47 -6.78 -1.54
N ALA A 64 -23.74 -7.12 -1.75
CA ALA A 64 -24.34 -8.37 -1.25
C ALA A 64 -23.65 -9.63 -1.81
N GLN A 65 -23.12 -9.55 -3.04
CA GLN A 65 -22.39 -10.62 -3.70
C GLN A 65 -20.95 -10.19 -3.93
N VAL A 66 -20.01 -10.87 -3.27
CA VAL A 66 -18.57 -10.70 -3.50
C VAL A 66 -18.12 -11.78 -4.48
N ARG A 67 -17.46 -11.36 -5.57
CA ARG A 67 -16.83 -12.28 -6.53
C ARG A 67 -15.34 -12.31 -6.25
N GLU A 68 -14.86 -13.45 -5.77
CA GLU A 68 -13.42 -13.65 -5.55
C GLU A 68 -12.66 -13.58 -6.88
N LEU A 69 -11.51 -12.91 -6.85
CA LEU A 69 -10.63 -12.85 -8.01
C LEU A 69 -9.83 -14.17 -8.10
N PRO A 70 -9.97 -14.92 -9.21
CA PRO A 70 -9.22 -16.16 -9.40
C PRO A 70 -7.72 -15.91 -9.53
N THR A 71 -6.90 -16.86 -9.09
CA THR A 71 -5.44 -16.79 -9.23
C THR A 71 -5.00 -17.50 -10.51
N GLY A 72 -4.19 -16.82 -11.32
CA GLY A 72 -3.59 -17.35 -12.54
C GLY A 72 -2.14 -17.77 -12.37
N ALA A 73 -1.53 -18.27 -13.45
CA ALA A 73 -0.10 -18.60 -13.44
C ALA A 73 0.75 -17.35 -13.10
N PRO A 74 1.87 -17.47 -12.37
CA PRO A 74 2.73 -16.32 -12.08
C PRO A 74 3.34 -15.70 -13.35
N LEU A 75 3.80 -14.45 -13.26
CA LEU A 75 4.64 -13.84 -14.29
C LEU A 75 6.06 -14.41 -14.19
N ALA A 76 6.55 -15.09 -15.23
CA ALA A 76 7.83 -15.81 -15.21
C ALA A 76 9.01 -14.90 -14.84
N ALA A 77 9.06 -13.69 -15.40
CA ALA A 77 10.10 -12.69 -15.13
C ALA A 77 10.11 -12.17 -13.68
N LEU A 78 9.01 -12.35 -12.92
CA LEU A 78 8.84 -11.85 -11.55
C LEU A 78 8.70 -12.99 -10.54
N ARG A 79 9.10 -14.21 -10.91
CA ARG A 79 9.15 -15.34 -9.96
C ARG A 79 10.26 -15.12 -8.93
N PRO A 80 10.10 -15.61 -7.68
CA PRO A 80 11.16 -15.53 -6.68
C PRO A 80 12.50 -16.05 -7.22
N GLY A 81 13.59 -15.32 -6.94
CA GLY A 81 14.93 -15.66 -7.42
C GLY A 81 15.28 -15.15 -8.83
N THR A 82 14.38 -14.45 -9.52
CA THR A 82 14.74 -13.73 -10.74
C THR A 82 15.23 -12.32 -10.43
N SER A 83 16.08 -11.76 -11.30
CA SER A 83 16.49 -10.36 -11.23
C SER A 83 15.30 -9.39 -11.30
N GLY A 84 14.25 -9.76 -12.04
CA GLY A 84 13.00 -8.99 -12.09
C GLY A 84 12.25 -8.96 -10.77
N ALA A 85 12.21 -10.08 -10.03
CA ALA A 85 11.62 -10.10 -8.70
C ALA A 85 12.42 -9.24 -7.72
N GLU A 86 13.75 -9.32 -7.73
CA GLU A 86 14.60 -8.50 -6.87
C GLU A 86 14.49 -7.00 -7.18
N ALA A 87 14.44 -6.63 -8.46
CA ALA A 87 14.20 -5.25 -8.87
C ALA A 87 12.83 -4.74 -8.40
N LEU A 88 11.79 -5.57 -8.51
CA LEU A 88 10.46 -5.20 -8.04
C LEU A 88 10.41 -5.04 -6.51
N GLU A 89 11.05 -5.95 -5.75
CA GLU A 89 11.10 -5.84 -4.30
C GLU A 89 11.82 -4.57 -3.84
N ARG A 90 12.94 -4.20 -4.49
CA ARG A 90 13.62 -2.93 -4.23
C ARG A 90 12.70 -1.75 -4.50
N PHE A 91 12.06 -1.71 -5.68
CA PHE A 91 11.11 -0.66 -6.02
C PHE A 91 9.98 -0.53 -4.99
N ILE A 92 9.41 -1.64 -4.53
CA ILE A 92 8.34 -1.65 -3.51
C ILE A 92 8.83 -1.02 -2.20
N VAL A 93 10.08 -1.29 -1.80
CA VAL A 93 10.68 -0.75 -0.58
C VAL A 93 11.04 0.73 -0.74
N ASP A 94 11.66 1.10 -1.85
CA ASP A 94 12.18 2.43 -2.12
C ASP A 94 11.02 3.43 -2.30
N GLU A 95 9.98 3.05 -3.04
CA GLU A 95 8.80 3.88 -3.31
C GLU A 95 7.70 3.73 -2.26
N LYS A 96 7.94 2.97 -1.19
CA LYS A 96 6.98 2.76 -0.08
C LYS A 96 5.61 2.27 -0.56
N VAL A 97 5.61 1.31 -1.49
CA VAL A 97 4.40 0.74 -2.05
C VAL A 97 3.69 -0.13 -0.99
N ALA A 98 2.52 0.31 -0.53
CA ALA A 98 1.70 -0.41 0.45
C ALA A 98 1.17 -1.75 -0.08
N GLY A 99 0.72 -1.78 -1.34
CA GLY A 99 0.24 -2.98 -2.00
C GLY A 99 0.28 -2.86 -3.52
N LEU A 100 0.56 -3.97 -4.18
CA LEU A 100 0.60 -4.09 -5.63
C LEU A 100 -0.12 -5.37 -6.04
N ILE A 101 -1.09 -5.24 -6.95
CA ILE A 101 -1.81 -6.37 -7.55
C ILE A 101 -1.72 -6.23 -9.06
N VAL A 102 -1.31 -7.30 -9.76
CA VAL A 102 -1.35 -7.36 -11.22
C VAL A 102 -2.45 -8.31 -11.65
N LEU A 103 -3.45 -7.76 -12.33
CA LEU A 103 -4.54 -8.49 -12.93
C LEU A 103 -4.32 -8.64 -14.44
N HIS A 104 -4.51 -9.83 -14.97
CA HIS A 104 -4.44 -10.10 -16.41
C HIS A 104 -5.54 -11.09 -16.77
N ASN A 105 -6.39 -10.76 -17.76
CA ASN A 105 -7.52 -11.60 -18.19
C ASN A 105 -8.43 -12.04 -17.03
N GLY A 106 -8.69 -11.14 -16.09
CA GLY A 106 -9.55 -11.42 -14.94
C GLY A 106 -8.95 -12.34 -13.87
N VAL A 107 -7.68 -12.75 -14.02
CA VAL A 107 -6.95 -13.54 -13.01
C VAL A 107 -5.80 -12.74 -12.40
N ILE A 108 -5.54 -12.97 -11.12
CA ILE A 108 -4.42 -12.38 -10.40
C ILE A 108 -3.14 -13.11 -10.80
N ARG A 109 -2.15 -12.37 -11.28
CA ARG A 109 -0.83 -12.90 -11.70
C ARG A 109 0.29 -12.56 -10.72
N LEU A 110 0.06 -11.57 -9.84
CA LEU A 110 0.99 -11.09 -8.84
C LEU A 110 0.25 -10.34 -7.73
N GLU A 111 0.64 -10.59 -6.48
CA GLU A 111 0.26 -9.77 -5.32
C GLU A 111 1.50 -9.51 -4.46
N ARG A 112 1.65 -8.28 -3.96
CA ARG A 112 2.66 -7.88 -2.97
C ARG A 112 2.04 -6.91 -2.00
N TYR A 113 2.36 -7.08 -0.72
CA TYR A 113 1.84 -6.27 0.37
C TYR A 113 2.97 -5.91 1.34
N ARG A 114 2.99 -4.66 1.81
CA ARG A 114 3.95 -4.10 2.78
C ARG A 114 3.22 -3.11 3.68
N LEU A 115 3.96 -2.43 4.57
CA LEU A 115 3.43 -1.38 5.46
C LEU A 115 2.23 -1.84 6.31
N GLY A 116 2.23 -3.12 6.73
CA GLY A 116 1.16 -3.71 7.55
C GLY A 116 -0.10 -4.12 6.78
N TYR A 117 -0.14 -3.91 5.46
CA TYR A 117 -1.27 -4.31 4.63
C TYR A 117 -1.28 -5.81 4.30
N SER A 118 -2.46 -6.31 3.99
CA SER A 118 -2.70 -7.68 3.53
C SER A 118 -3.85 -7.71 2.54
N ARG A 119 -4.05 -8.85 1.86
CA ARG A 119 -5.19 -9.08 0.95
C ARG A 119 -6.55 -8.74 1.58
N ARG A 120 -6.74 -8.99 2.88
CA ARG A 120 -8.00 -8.68 3.59
C ARG A 120 -8.06 -7.25 4.11
N ALA A 121 -6.90 -6.66 4.39
CA ALA A 121 -6.77 -5.35 5.03
C ALA A 121 -6.47 -4.22 4.03
N LEU A 122 -6.50 -4.48 2.73
CA LEU A 122 -6.33 -3.44 1.72
C LEU A 122 -7.60 -2.60 1.60
N ASP A 123 -7.81 -1.73 2.58
CA ASP A 123 -8.86 -0.72 2.54
C ASP A 123 -8.30 0.54 1.86
N LEU A 124 -8.22 0.51 0.53
CA LEU A 124 -7.82 1.68 -0.23
C LEU A 124 -9.01 2.62 -0.35
N THR A 125 -8.88 3.83 0.18
CA THR A 125 -9.78 4.93 -0.19
C THR A 125 -9.56 5.25 -1.66
N VAL A 126 -10.38 4.68 -2.53
CA VAL A 126 -10.40 5.01 -3.95
C VAL A 126 -11.47 6.07 -4.17
N SER A 127 -11.05 7.27 -4.54
CA SER A 127 -11.98 8.27 -5.08
C SER A 127 -12.56 7.72 -6.37
N ARG A 128 -13.87 7.48 -6.38
CA ARG A 128 -14.58 7.04 -7.59
C ARG A 128 -14.57 8.19 -8.61
N GLN A 129 -13.72 8.12 -9.62
CA GLN A 129 -13.86 8.95 -10.80
C GLN A 129 -15.01 8.37 -11.65
N VAL A 130 -16.22 8.90 -11.50
CA VAL A 130 -17.34 8.58 -12.40
C VAL A 130 -17.15 9.38 -13.68
N GLY A 131 -16.34 8.86 -14.59
CA GLY A 131 -16.35 9.30 -15.99
C GLY A 131 -17.59 8.72 -16.68
N HIS A 132 -18.35 9.56 -17.41
CA HIS A 132 -19.45 9.13 -18.25
C HIS A 132 -18.97 8.10 -19.30
N GLN A 133 -19.17 6.81 -19.01
CA GLN A 133 -19.13 5.75 -20.02
C GLN A 133 -20.48 5.01 -20.00
N HIS A 134 -21.53 5.71 -20.43
CA HIS A 134 -22.82 5.11 -20.81
C HIS A 134 -23.52 6.03 -21.82
N THR A 135 -23.24 5.84 -23.12
CA THR A 135 -24.24 6.08 -24.16
C THR A 135 -24.22 4.87 -25.08
N GLY A 136 -25.09 3.91 -24.76
CA GLY A 136 -25.25 2.69 -25.55
C GLY A 136 -26.36 1.80 -25.02
N ARG A 137 -27.49 2.41 -24.60
CA ARG A 137 -28.84 1.85 -24.36
C ARG A 137 -29.52 2.57 -23.20
N ARG A 138 -30.19 3.68 -23.49
CA ARG A 138 -31.48 3.99 -22.87
C ARG A 138 -32.33 4.68 -23.93
N SER A 139 -33.41 4.02 -24.33
CA SER A 139 -34.52 4.65 -25.03
C SER A 139 -35.02 5.81 -24.17
N TYR A 140 -35.02 7.01 -24.74
CA TYR A 140 -35.64 8.19 -24.14
C TYR A 140 -37.15 8.09 -24.41
N GLU A 141 -37.94 7.87 -23.37
CA GLU A 141 -39.36 8.23 -23.38
C GLU A 141 -39.50 9.45 -22.46
N GLY A 142 -39.34 10.64 -23.05
CA GLY A 142 -39.43 11.91 -22.35
C GLY A 142 -40.85 12.44 -22.37
N ARG A 143 -41.48 12.56 -21.20
CA ARG A 143 -42.67 13.41 -21.00
C ARG A 143 -42.21 14.69 -20.29
N PHE A 144 -41.96 15.74 -21.05
CA PHE A 144 -41.73 17.07 -20.50
C PHE A 144 -43.07 17.70 -20.10
N HIS A 145 -43.24 17.98 -18.81
CA HIS A 145 -44.25 18.92 -18.33
C HIS A 145 -43.74 20.33 -18.61
N ARG A 146 -44.47 21.11 -19.42
CA ARG A 146 -44.29 22.56 -19.51
C ARG A 146 -45.23 23.19 -18.49
N GLU A 147 -44.66 23.88 -17.51
CA GLU A 147 -45.43 24.85 -16.70
C GLU A 147 -45.72 26.09 -17.56
N PRO A 148 -46.94 26.64 -17.53
CA PRO A 148 -47.30 27.86 -18.25
C PRO A 148 -46.73 29.11 -17.57
N ARG A 149 -46.58 30.15 -18.39
CA ARG A 149 -45.85 31.41 -18.14
C ARG A 149 -46.32 32.22 -16.94
#